data_AF-A0A670JBA9-F1
#
_entry.id   AF-A0A670JBA9-F1
#
_cell.length_a   1.000
_cell.length_b   1.000
_cell.length_c   1.000
_cell.angle_alpha   90.00
_cell.angle_beta   90.00
_cell.angle_gamma   90.00
#
_symmetry.space_group_name_H-M   'P 1'
#
loop_
_entity.id
_entity.type
_entity.pdbx_description
1 polymer ?
#
loop_
_entity_poly.entity_id
_entity_poly.type
_entity_poly.pdbx_seq_one_letter_code
_entity_poly.pdbx_strand_id
1 'polypeptide(L)'
;MGPESRFTLKKFPQVYKWSYILFTLSETFPLLCFQVFLYLGFVTNMGEIKISPDYNWFRSTVPLKKIIVDDDDSKVWSLYDAGPRNIRCPLIFLPPVSGTADVFFQQILALSGWGYRVIAVHVFGASLGGFLAQKFAEYTHKSPRVQSLILCNAFSDTSIFNQTWTANSFWLMPAFMLKKIVLGNFASGPVDTEMADGIDFMVDRLESLGQSELASRLTLNCQNSYVEPHKIRDIPVTIMDVFDQSALSTEAKEEMYKLYPNARRAHLKTGGNFPYLCRSAEVNLYVQIHLLQFHGTRYAAIDPSMVSAEELEVQKANLQASSEQEQQQQQQQS
;
A
#
# COMPACT_ATOMS: atom_id res chain seq x y z
N MET A 1 -9.91 -28.04 70.13
CA MET A 1 -10.97 -27.31 69.42
C MET A 1 -10.32 -26.59 68.24
N GLY A 2 -10.59 -27.01 67.00
CA GLY A 2 -10.24 -26.21 65.80
C GLY A 2 -11.33 -25.15 65.53
N PRO A 3 -11.47 -24.65 64.30
CA PRO A 3 -10.53 -24.50 63.16
C PRO A 3 -10.47 -22.98 62.74
N GLU A 4 -9.79 -22.44 61.72
CA GLU A 4 -9.93 -22.61 60.28
C GLU A 4 -8.88 -21.76 59.50
N SER A 5 -8.37 -22.37 58.42
CA SER A 5 -7.86 -21.85 57.13
C SER A 5 -7.47 -20.36 56.94
N ARG A 6 -6.27 -20.14 56.35
CA ARG A 6 -6.13 -19.18 55.24
C ARG A 6 -5.04 -19.55 54.22
N PHE A 7 -5.48 -19.44 52.97
CA PHE A 7 -4.90 -19.71 51.66
C PHE A 7 -3.57 -19.02 51.27
N THR A 8 -2.70 -19.83 50.66
CA THR A 8 -1.84 -19.67 49.44
C THR A 8 -1.12 -18.36 49.02
N LEU A 9 0.17 -18.56 48.74
CA LEU A 9 1.11 -17.89 47.79
C LEU A 9 0.52 -17.14 46.57
N LYS A 10 1.10 -15.96 46.26
CA LYS A 10 1.65 -15.63 44.92
C LYS A 10 2.50 -14.33 44.91
N LYS A 11 3.67 -14.42 44.25
CA LYS A 11 4.58 -13.33 43.83
C LYS A 11 3.92 -12.39 42.82
N PHE A 12 4.23 -11.09 42.87
CA PHE A 12 4.36 -10.21 41.69
C PHE A 12 5.40 -9.09 41.94
N PRO A 13 6.32 -8.79 40.99
CA PRO A 13 7.41 -7.81 41.19
C PRO A 13 7.23 -6.48 40.42
N GLN A 14 7.81 -5.41 40.99
CA GLN A 14 8.44 -4.24 40.33
C GLN A 14 7.66 -3.42 39.28
N VAL A 15 6.70 -2.59 39.71
CA VAL A 15 6.07 -1.54 38.84
C VAL A 15 6.28 -0.10 39.35
N TYR A 16 6.96 0.14 40.48
CA TYR A 16 6.92 1.45 41.15
C TYR A 16 8.15 2.36 40.98
N LYS A 17 8.99 2.16 39.96
CA LYS A 17 10.18 3.05 39.74
C LYS A 17 10.04 4.11 38.64
N TRP A 18 8.99 4.09 37.83
CA TRP A 18 8.78 5.08 36.76
C TRP A 18 7.98 6.32 37.19
N SER A 19 7.26 6.25 38.31
CA SER A 19 6.39 7.34 38.78
C SER A 19 7.15 8.59 39.24
N TYR A 20 8.42 8.45 39.64
CA TYR A 20 9.21 9.59 40.17
C TYR A 20 9.93 10.42 39.10
N ILE A 21 10.13 9.89 37.88
CA ILE A 21 10.76 10.66 36.79
C ILE A 21 9.71 11.54 36.07
N LEU A 22 8.43 11.17 36.11
CA LEU A 22 7.35 11.96 35.49
C LEU A 22 6.92 13.18 36.30
N PHE A 23 7.18 13.23 37.61
CA PHE A 23 6.67 14.31 38.46
C PHE A 23 7.51 15.60 38.38
N THR A 24 8.76 15.53 37.92
CA THR A 24 9.62 16.72 37.75
C THR A 24 9.55 17.36 36.36
N LEU A 25 8.77 16.80 35.43
CA LEU A 25 8.51 17.38 34.10
C LEU A 25 7.10 18.00 33.97
N SER A 26 6.27 17.93 35.02
CA SER A 26 4.90 18.46 35.00
C SER A 26 4.80 19.97 35.20
N GLU A 27 5.86 20.66 35.60
CA GLU A 27 5.80 22.13 35.80
C GLU A 27 6.14 22.93 34.54
N THR A 28 6.73 22.33 33.51
CA THR A 28 7.16 23.08 32.31
C THR A 28 6.23 22.96 31.09
N PHE A 29 5.37 21.94 30.97
CA PHE A 29 4.54 21.75 29.78
C PHE A 29 3.20 21.03 30.06
N PRO A 30 2.19 21.72 30.63
CA PRO A 30 0.89 21.11 30.94
C PRO A 30 0.10 20.63 29.70
N LEU A 31 0.31 21.27 28.54
CA LEU A 31 -0.32 20.86 27.26
C LEU A 31 0.22 19.54 26.71
N LEU A 32 1.52 19.25 26.92
CA LEU A 32 2.15 18.03 26.43
C LEU A 32 1.70 16.80 27.24
N CYS A 33 1.51 16.95 28.56
CA CYS A 33 1.01 15.87 29.42
C CYS A 33 -0.47 15.54 29.14
N PHE A 34 -1.31 16.54 28.82
CA PHE A 34 -2.71 16.31 28.44
C PHE A 34 -2.84 15.63 27.07
N GLN A 35 -1.97 15.97 26.11
CA GLN A 35 -1.89 15.27 24.83
C GLN A 35 -1.35 13.86 24.97
N VAL A 36 -0.37 13.61 25.85
CA VAL A 36 0.15 12.26 26.13
C VAL A 36 -0.88 11.37 26.82
N PHE A 37 -1.71 11.91 27.72
CA PHE A 37 -2.79 11.16 28.36
C PHE A 37 -3.94 10.83 27.40
N LEU A 38 -4.28 11.72 26.46
CA LEU A 38 -5.23 11.42 25.38
C LEU A 38 -4.65 10.41 24.37
N TYR A 39 -3.34 10.42 24.11
CA TYR A 39 -2.66 9.45 23.24
C TYR A 39 -2.53 8.06 23.87
N LEU A 40 -2.30 7.96 25.17
CA LEU A 40 -2.25 6.68 25.90
C LEU A 40 -3.64 6.11 26.20
N GLY A 41 -4.68 6.95 26.26
CA GLY A 41 -6.06 6.51 26.44
C GLY A 41 -6.72 5.92 25.18
N PHE A 42 -6.19 6.21 23.99
CA PHE A 42 -6.76 5.76 22.71
C PHE A 42 -6.24 4.39 22.23
N VAL A 43 -5.16 3.87 22.83
CA VAL A 43 -4.55 2.57 22.45
C VAL A 43 -5.13 1.44 23.31
N THR A 44 -6.46 1.29 23.33
CA THR A 44 -7.12 0.13 23.96
C THR A 44 -8.13 -0.61 23.09
N ASN A 45 -8.30 -0.26 21.81
CA ASN A 45 -8.90 -1.18 20.86
C ASN A 45 -7.79 -2.01 20.19
N MET A 46 -7.74 -3.29 20.51
CA MET A 46 -6.95 -4.24 19.72
C MET A 46 -7.53 -4.24 18.31
N GLY A 47 -6.80 -3.69 17.33
CA GLY A 47 -7.29 -3.55 15.95
C GLY A 47 -7.88 -4.85 15.41
N GLU A 48 -9.19 -4.82 15.07
CA GLU A 48 -9.97 -6.00 14.70
C GLU A 48 -9.33 -6.77 13.53
N ILE A 49 -8.70 -6.05 12.59
CA ILE A 49 -8.03 -6.67 11.43
C ILE A 49 -6.92 -7.64 11.85
N LYS A 50 -6.12 -7.31 12.87
CA LYS A 50 -4.99 -8.15 13.30
C LYS A 50 -5.43 -9.50 13.88
N ILE A 51 -6.57 -9.51 14.56
CA ILE A 51 -7.16 -10.70 15.16
C ILE A 51 -8.23 -11.33 14.26
N SER A 52 -8.52 -10.72 13.10
CA SER A 52 -9.56 -11.19 12.20
C SER A 52 -9.28 -12.62 11.71
N PRO A 53 -10.34 -13.43 11.52
CA PRO A 53 -10.20 -14.77 10.95
C PRO A 53 -9.48 -14.77 9.59
N ASP A 54 -9.81 -13.80 8.73
CA ASP A 54 -9.26 -13.70 7.38
C ASP A 54 -7.76 -13.39 7.39
N TYR A 55 -7.31 -12.45 8.23
CA TYR A 55 -5.89 -12.14 8.34
C TYR A 55 -5.09 -13.30 8.92
N ASN A 56 -5.64 -13.97 9.95
CA ASN A 56 -5.00 -15.16 10.53
C ASN A 56 -4.94 -16.32 9.54
N TRP A 57 -6.00 -16.52 8.74
CA TRP A 57 -6.04 -17.51 7.67
C TRP A 57 -5.03 -17.21 6.56
N PHE A 58 -4.92 -15.93 6.16
CA PHE A 58 -3.92 -15.49 5.20
C PHE A 58 -2.50 -15.83 5.68
N ARG A 59 -2.19 -15.50 6.94
CA ARG A 59 -0.89 -15.74 7.55
C ARG A 59 -0.53 -17.22 7.68
N SER A 60 -1.52 -18.10 7.82
CA SER A 60 -1.29 -19.54 7.90
C SER A 60 -1.20 -20.21 6.52
N THR A 61 -1.87 -19.64 5.51
CA THR A 61 -2.05 -20.30 4.20
C THR A 61 -1.10 -19.76 3.13
N VAL A 62 -0.75 -18.46 3.16
CA VAL A 62 0.12 -17.82 2.16
C VAL A 62 1.50 -17.59 2.78
N PRO A 63 2.53 -18.38 2.41
CA PRO A 63 3.85 -18.27 3.02
C PRO A 63 4.55 -16.96 2.62
N LEU A 64 5.16 -16.29 3.60
CA LEU A 64 6.07 -15.18 3.36
C LEU A 64 7.41 -15.72 2.85
N LYS A 65 7.73 -15.45 1.59
CA LYS A 65 9.00 -15.83 0.96
C LYS A 65 10.03 -14.74 1.18
N LYS A 66 11.29 -15.15 1.40
CA LYS A 66 12.45 -14.25 1.48
C LYS A 66 13.37 -14.51 0.30
N ILE A 67 13.78 -13.45 -0.40
CA ILE A 67 14.66 -13.49 -1.56
C ILE A 67 15.80 -12.52 -1.31
N ILE A 68 17.03 -13.00 -1.45
CA ILE A 68 18.22 -12.16 -1.39
C ILE A 68 18.36 -11.46 -2.75
N VAL A 69 18.58 -10.14 -2.74
CA VAL A 69 18.59 -9.32 -3.97
C VAL A 69 19.92 -8.62 -4.24
N ASP A 70 20.93 -8.88 -3.43
CA ASP A 70 22.28 -8.36 -3.59
C ASP A 70 23.35 -9.44 -3.39
N ASP A 71 24.57 -9.12 -3.83
CA ASP A 71 25.69 -10.05 -3.85
C ASP A 71 26.28 -10.31 -2.46
N ASP A 72 25.95 -9.48 -1.46
CA ASP A 72 26.48 -9.55 -0.09
C ASP A 72 25.46 -10.03 0.96
N ASP A 73 24.31 -10.56 0.49
CA ASP A 73 23.19 -11.05 1.29
C ASP A 73 22.58 -10.02 2.28
N SER A 74 22.95 -8.73 2.17
CA SER A 74 22.53 -7.69 3.10
C SER A 74 21.10 -7.19 2.84
N LYS A 75 20.58 -7.36 1.61
CA LYS A 75 19.24 -6.94 1.21
C LYS A 75 18.38 -8.15 0.93
N VAL A 76 17.38 -8.32 1.79
CA VAL A 76 16.40 -9.39 1.69
C VAL A 76 15.03 -8.79 1.40
N TRP A 77 14.44 -9.18 0.27
CA TRP A 77 13.06 -8.90 -0.06
C TRP A 77 12.15 -9.95 0.54
N SER A 78 11.09 -9.49 1.20
CA SER A 78 10.03 -10.36 1.72
C SER A 78 8.75 -10.17 0.90
N LEU A 79 8.22 -11.24 0.31
CA LEU A 79 7.04 -11.16 -0.57
C LEU A 79 6.07 -12.33 -0.36
N TYR A 80 4.80 -12.08 -0.67
CA TYR A 80 3.76 -13.11 -0.73
C TYR A 80 3.49 -13.54 -2.16
N ASP A 81 3.21 -14.83 -2.34
CA ASP A 81 3.02 -15.45 -3.64
C ASP A 81 1.78 -16.35 -3.67
N ALA A 82 0.70 -15.84 -4.26
CA ALA A 82 -0.59 -16.52 -4.29
C ALA A 82 -1.16 -16.65 -5.71
N GLY A 83 -2.00 -17.67 -5.90
CA GLY A 83 -2.69 -17.96 -7.16
C GLY A 83 -1.97 -18.97 -8.07
N PRO A 84 -2.50 -19.18 -9.29
CA PRO A 84 -2.06 -20.25 -10.19
C PRO A 84 -0.64 -20.04 -10.71
N ARG A 85 0.23 -21.06 -10.62
CA ARG A 85 1.68 -20.96 -10.89
C ARG A 85 2.03 -20.92 -12.39
N ASN A 86 1.12 -21.40 -13.23
CA ASN A 86 1.17 -21.42 -14.69
C ASN A 86 1.06 -20.01 -15.31
N ILE A 87 0.55 -19.01 -14.58
CA ILE A 87 0.41 -17.64 -15.09
C ILE A 87 1.78 -16.98 -15.20
N ARG A 88 2.07 -16.47 -16.40
CA ARG A 88 3.37 -15.83 -16.74
C ARG A 88 3.39 -14.31 -16.53
N CYS A 89 2.22 -13.68 -16.45
CA CYS A 89 2.07 -12.23 -16.24
C CYS A 89 1.28 -11.91 -14.96
N PRO A 90 1.82 -12.21 -13.77
CA PRO A 90 1.14 -11.91 -12.51
C PRO A 90 0.95 -10.41 -12.16
N LEU A 91 0.20 -10.12 -11.09
CA LEU A 91 -0.02 -8.76 -10.53
C LEU A 91 0.86 -8.50 -9.28
N ILE A 92 1.65 -7.44 -9.22
CA ILE A 92 2.43 -7.02 -8.03
C ILE A 92 1.65 -5.98 -7.25
N PHE A 93 1.72 -6.07 -5.92
CA PHE A 93 1.35 -4.98 -5.03
C PHE A 93 2.60 -4.36 -4.39
N LEU A 94 2.78 -3.04 -4.53
CA LEU A 94 3.83 -2.28 -3.88
C LEU A 94 3.25 -1.43 -2.73
N PRO A 95 3.69 -1.66 -1.47
CA PRO A 95 3.13 -1.00 -0.30
C PRO A 95 3.53 0.48 -0.19
N PRO A 96 2.79 1.28 0.59
CA PRO A 96 3.17 2.65 0.89
C PRO A 96 4.35 2.70 1.88
N VAL A 97 4.82 3.92 2.19
CA VAL A 97 5.89 4.19 3.17
C VAL A 97 5.67 3.46 4.49
N SER A 98 4.44 3.49 5.02
CA SER A 98 4.06 2.95 6.33
C SER A 98 3.77 1.44 6.34
N GLY A 99 3.75 0.76 5.20
CA GLY A 99 3.21 -0.59 5.07
C GLY A 99 4.23 -1.66 4.72
N THR A 100 3.87 -2.91 4.98
CA THR A 100 4.54 -4.14 4.51
C THR A 100 3.66 -4.87 3.50
N ALA A 101 4.16 -5.93 2.85
CA ALA A 101 3.40 -6.59 1.77
C ALA A 101 2.04 -7.20 2.22
N ASP A 102 1.87 -7.49 3.50
CA ASP A 102 0.64 -8.04 4.08
C ASP A 102 -0.49 -7.03 4.25
N VAL A 103 -0.25 -5.74 3.98
CA VAL A 103 -1.33 -4.74 3.93
C VAL A 103 -2.31 -4.99 2.78
N PHE A 104 -1.91 -5.81 1.81
CA PHE A 104 -2.74 -6.22 0.68
C PHE A 104 -3.38 -7.60 0.87
N PHE A 105 -3.45 -8.13 2.11
CA PHE A 105 -3.95 -9.49 2.33
C PHE A 105 -5.36 -9.70 1.75
N GLN A 106 -6.27 -8.73 1.89
CA GLN A 106 -7.62 -8.81 1.34
C GLN A 106 -7.62 -8.90 -0.19
N GLN A 107 -6.75 -8.12 -0.86
CA GLN A 107 -6.54 -8.20 -2.30
C GLN A 107 -5.97 -9.57 -2.68
N ILE A 108 -4.95 -10.04 -1.97
CA ILE A 108 -4.28 -11.31 -2.25
C ILE A 108 -5.27 -12.48 -2.13
N LEU A 109 -6.07 -12.52 -1.05
CA LEU A 109 -7.07 -13.55 -0.81
C LEU A 109 -8.16 -13.55 -1.89
N ALA A 110 -8.78 -12.40 -2.15
CA ALA A 110 -9.87 -12.30 -3.12
C ALA A 110 -9.40 -12.60 -4.55
N LEU A 111 -8.33 -11.95 -5.00
CA LEU A 111 -7.83 -12.10 -6.37
C LEU A 111 -7.30 -13.52 -6.63
N SER A 112 -6.60 -14.13 -5.67
CA SER A 112 -6.15 -15.52 -5.83
C SER A 112 -7.30 -16.52 -5.83
N GLY A 113 -8.35 -16.29 -5.03
CA GLY A 113 -9.60 -17.05 -5.07
C GLY A 113 -10.33 -16.93 -6.41
N TRP A 114 -10.20 -15.79 -7.10
CA TRP A 114 -10.71 -15.58 -8.46
C TRP A 114 -9.77 -16.08 -9.56
N GLY A 115 -8.69 -16.79 -9.21
CA GLY A 115 -7.77 -17.39 -10.18
C GLY A 115 -6.69 -16.44 -10.71
N TYR A 116 -6.50 -15.26 -10.12
CA TYR A 116 -5.39 -14.39 -10.46
C TYR A 116 -4.09 -14.82 -9.77
N ARG A 117 -2.97 -14.79 -10.49
CA ARG A 117 -1.64 -14.92 -9.87
C ARG A 117 -1.13 -13.54 -9.47
N VAL A 118 -0.75 -13.39 -8.21
CA VAL A 118 -0.25 -12.13 -7.66
C VAL A 118 1.26 -12.26 -7.47
N ILE A 119 2.08 -11.64 -8.35
CA ILE A 119 3.56 -11.52 -8.27
C ILE A 119 4.44 -10.78 -9.31
N ALA A 120 4.03 -10.36 -10.53
CA ALA A 120 4.91 -9.66 -11.52
C ALA A 120 4.29 -9.44 -12.91
N VAL A 121 4.15 -8.18 -13.35
CA VAL A 121 3.94 -7.64 -14.74
C VAL A 121 2.91 -6.50 -14.70
N HIS A 122 1.78 -6.70 -14.04
CA HIS A 122 0.87 -5.61 -13.69
C HIS A 122 1.29 -5.07 -12.32
N VAL A 123 1.28 -3.76 -12.09
CA VAL A 123 1.71 -3.21 -10.79
C VAL A 123 0.62 -2.34 -10.19
N PHE A 124 0.09 -2.78 -9.06
CA PHE A 124 -0.67 -1.95 -8.14
C PHE A 124 0.30 -1.30 -7.15
N GLY A 125 0.32 0.03 -7.09
CA GLY A 125 1.17 0.74 -6.13
C GLY A 125 0.39 1.78 -5.35
N ALA A 126 0.56 1.77 -4.03
CA ALA A 126 -0.07 2.73 -3.14
C ALA A 126 0.92 3.80 -2.66
N SER A 127 0.59 5.09 -2.76
CA SER A 127 1.45 6.20 -2.31
C SER A 127 2.88 6.08 -2.88
N LEU A 128 3.92 6.03 -2.04
CA LEU A 128 5.31 5.81 -2.49
C LEU A 128 5.46 4.54 -3.35
N GLY A 129 4.72 3.47 -3.05
CA GLY A 129 4.71 2.26 -3.89
C GLY A 129 4.21 2.52 -5.31
N GLY A 130 3.25 3.44 -5.47
CA GLY A 130 2.79 3.92 -6.78
C GLY A 130 3.82 4.77 -7.50
N PHE A 131 4.54 5.63 -6.79
CA PHE A 131 5.66 6.40 -7.37
C PHE A 131 6.79 5.46 -7.85
N LEU A 132 7.17 4.47 -7.03
CA LEU A 132 8.17 3.47 -7.40
C LEU A 132 7.74 2.60 -8.58
N ALA A 133 6.45 2.23 -8.65
CA ALA A 133 5.89 1.51 -9.80
C ALA A 133 6.08 2.28 -11.11
N GLN A 134 5.78 3.57 -11.08
CA GLN A 134 5.96 4.46 -12.23
C GLN A 134 7.44 4.59 -12.61
N LYS A 135 8.32 4.76 -11.62
CA LYS A 135 9.78 4.84 -11.86
C LYS A 135 10.37 3.55 -12.41
N PHE A 136 9.88 2.40 -11.98
CA PHE A 136 10.30 1.11 -12.53
C PHE A 136 9.83 0.93 -13.98
N ALA A 137 8.59 1.33 -14.28
CA ALA A 137 8.07 1.34 -15.64
C ALA A 137 8.88 2.30 -16.54
N GLU A 138 9.19 3.50 -16.06
CA GLU A 138 10.04 4.49 -16.73
C GLU A 138 11.45 3.94 -17.00
N TYR A 139 12.07 3.32 -16.00
CA TYR A 139 13.40 2.74 -16.12
C TYR A 139 13.45 1.63 -17.20
N THR A 140 12.39 0.83 -17.29
CA THR A 140 12.29 -0.29 -18.22
C THR A 140 11.67 0.06 -19.57
N HIS A 141 11.39 1.33 -19.89
CA HIS A 141 10.68 1.72 -21.13
C HIS A 141 11.31 1.18 -22.43
N LYS A 142 12.64 1.04 -22.51
CA LYS A 142 13.33 0.46 -23.69
C LYS A 142 13.10 -1.04 -23.86
N SER A 143 12.82 -1.74 -22.77
CA SER A 143 12.51 -3.18 -22.74
C SER A 143 11.40 -3.41 -21.70
N PRO A 144 10.13 -3.12 -22.08
CA PRO A 144 9.04 -3.02 -21.12
C PRO A 144 8.88 -4.29 -20.26
N ARG A 145 8.94 -4.12 -18.94
CA ARG A 145 8.69 -5.18 -17.95
C ARG A 145 7.34 -5.03 -17.25
N VAL A 146 6.71 -3.86 -17.41
CA VAL A 146 5.43 -3.50 -16.82
C VAL A 146 4.40 -3.39 -17.93
N GLN A 147 3.33 -4.18 -17.85
CA GLN A 147 2.27 -4.19 -18.85
C GLN A 147 1.17 -3.18 -18.53
N SER A 148 0.91 -2.89 -17.24
CA SER A 148 -0.04 -1.87 -16.82
C SER A 148 0.17 -1.44 -15.37
N LEU A 149 -0.37 -0.28 -15.03
CA LEU A 149 -0.27 0.35 -13.71
C LEU A 149 -1.65 0.59 -13.09
N ILE A 150 -1.79 0.29 -11.80
CA ILE A 150 -2.91 0.72 -10.96
C ILE A 150 -2.33 1.58 -9.85
N LEU A 151 -2.62 2.87 -9.88
CA LEU A 151 -2.00 3.86 -9.01
C LEU A 151 -3.02 4.31 -7.96
N CYS A 152 -2.83 3.87 -6.71
CA CYS A 152 -3.77 4.13 -5.62
C CYS A 152 -3.24 5.20 -4.67
N ASN A 153 -3.91 6.34 -4.58
CA ASN A 153 -3.44 7.50 -3.80
C ASN A 153 -1.93 7.75 -4.03
N ALA A 154 -1.51 7.76 -5.30
CA ALA A 154 -0.11 7.88 -5.70
C ALA A 154 0.20 9.27 -6.25
N PHE A 155 1.49 9.57 -6.40
CA PHE A 155 1.99 10.84 -6.94
C PHE A 155 3.09 10.57 -7.98
N SER A 156 3.36 11.55 -8.84
CA SER A 156 4.35 11.48 -9.93
C SER A 156 5.56 12.40 -9.70
N ASP A 157 5.47 13.29 -8.71
CA ASP A 157 6.53 14.20 -8.29
C ASP A 157 6.70 14.15 -6.77
N THR A 158 7.92 13.94 -6.29
CA THR A 158 8.25 13.98 -4.86
C THR A 158 8.46 15.41 -4.34
N SER A 159 8.55 16.40 -5.22
CA SER A 159 8.70 17.82 -4.84
C SER A 159 7.54 18.32 -3.96
N ILE A 160 6.37 17.68 -4.05
CA ILE A 160 5.17 17.97 -3.24
C ILE A 160 5.42 17.82 -1.74
N PHE A 161 6.40 17.02 -1.33
CA PHE A 161 6.74 16.82 0.09
C PHE A 161 7.75 17.84 0.61
N ASN A 162 8.39 18.63 -0.27
CA ASN A 162 9.25 19.80 -0.01
C ASN A 162 10.19 19.68 1.22
N GLN A 163 10.79 18.50 1.39
CA GLN A 163 11.62 18.11 2.53
C GLN A 163 13.01 17.60 2.08
N THR A 164 13.49 18.05 0.92
CA THR A 164 14.73 17.56 0.30
C THR A 164 15.94 17.77 1.20
N TRP A 165 16.01 18.89 1.92
CA TRP A 165 17.12 19.20 2.84
C TRP A 165 17.14 18.25 4.06
N THR A 166 15.98 17.74 4.49
CA THR A 166 15.87 16.83 5.63
C THR A 166 16.02 15.35 5.24
N ALA A 167 16.04 15.03 3.93
CA ALA A 167 16.09 13.66 3.44
C ALA A 167 17.33 12.87 3.92
N ASN A 168 18.49 13.53 4.00
CA ASN A 168 19.73 12.94 4.52
C ASN A 168 19.71 12.80 6.05
N SER A 169 18.97 13.68 6.74
CA SER A 169 18.88 13.67 8.20
C SER A 169 18.08 12.48 8.73
N PHE A 170 17.21 11.86 7.92
CA PHE A 170 16.44 10.68 8.35
C PHE A 170 17.32 9.51 8.78
N TRP A 171 18.48 9.34 8.16
CA TRP A 171 19.45 8.29 8.52
C TRP A 171 20.06 8.47 9.92
N LEU A 172 20.07 9.71 10.42
CA LEU A 172 20.57 10.06 11.76
C LEU A 172 19.46 10.02 12.82
N MET A 173 18.19 10.00 12.42
CA MET A 173 17.06 10.01 13.33
C MET A 173 16.79 8.61 13.91
N PRO A 174 16.49 8.51 15.22
CA PRO A 174 16.05 7.26 15.83
C PRO A 174 14.71 6.78 15.26
N ALA A 175 14.47 5.45 15.30
CA ALA A 175 13.27 4.82 14.74
C ALA A 175 11.95 5.47 15.19
N PHE A 176 11.81 5.78 16.49
CA PHE A 176 10.56 6.35 17.03
C PHE A 176 10.24 7.73 16.43
N MET A 177 11.25 8.53 16.07
CA MET A 177 11.05 9.84 15.47
C MET A 177 10.58 9.69 14.02
N LEU A 178 11.17 8.76 13.27
CA LEU A 178 10.74 8.44 11.91
C LEU A 178 9.30 7.92 11.89
N LYS A 179 8.94 7.02 12.83
CA LYS A 179 7.55 6.55 13.00
C LYS A 179 6.61 7.71 13.27
N LYS A 180 6.97 8.65 14.15
CA LYS A 180 6.17 9.84 14.44
C LYS A 180 5.95 10.74 13.21
N ILE A 181 6.97 10.92 12.36
CA ILE A 181 6.84 11.67 11.10
C ILE A 181 5.81 11.00 10.19
N VAL A 182 5.88 9.67 10.04
CA VAL A 182 4.94 8.90 9.21
C VAL A 182 3.51 8.95 9.77
N LEU A 183 3.35 8.79 11.08
CA LEU A 183 2.05 8.87 11.78
C LEU A 183 1.41 10.25 11.66
N GLY A 184 2.21 11.32 11.56
CA GLY A 184 1.70 12.67 11.36
C GLY A 184 0.91 12.85 10.05
N ASN A 185 1.10 11.96 9.08
CA ASN A 185 0.37 11.97 7.80
C ASN A 185 -0.91 11.12 7.81
N PHE A 186 -1.21 10.44 8.92
CA PHE A 186 -2.44 9.66 9.04
C PHE A 186 -3.60 10.61 9.33
N ALA A 187 -4.81 10.26 8.87
CA ALA A 187 -5.97 11.12 9.04
C ALA A 187 -6.19 11.44 10.54
N SER A 188 -6.22 12.72 10.88
CA SER A 188 -6.54 13.21 12.21
C SER A 188 -7.95 13.78 12.21
N GLY A 189 -8.94 13.00 12.61
CA GLY A 189 -10.34 13.41 12.60
C GLY A 189 -11.32 12.26 12.80
N PRO A 190 -12.63 12.53 12.86
CA PRO A 190 -13.64 11.48 12.91
C PRO A 190 -13.61 10.68 11.61
N VAL A 191 -13.37 9.38 11.73
CA VAL A 191 -13.40 8.39 10.65
C VAL A 191 -14.42 7.31 10.98
N ASP A 192 -14.95 6.61 9.98
CA ASP A 192 -15.78 5.44 10.24
C ASP A 192 -14.97 4.27 10.80
N THR A 193 -15.67 3.27 11.32
CA THR A 193 -15.08 2.11 12.00
C THR A 193 -14.11 1.36 11.10
N GLU A 194 -14.47 1.09 9.84
CA GLU A 194 -13.62 0.34 8.90
C GLU A 194 -12.33 1.11 8.58
N MET A 195 -12.41 2.44 8.46
CA MET A 195 -11.24 3.31 8.32
C MET A 195 -10.37 3.34 9.58
N ALA A 196 -10.98 3.38 10.76
CA ALA A 196 -10.26 3.32 12.04
C ALA A 196 -9.49 2.00 12.18
N ASP A 197 -10.12 0.87 11.88
CA ASP A 197 -9.49 -0.45 11.92
C ASP A 197 -8.33 -0.56 10.93
N GLY A 198 -8.51 -0.01 9.72
CA GLY A 198 -7.45 0.08 8.71
C GLY A 198 -6.26 0.93 9.18
N ILE A 199 -6.53 2.06 9.84
CA ILE A 199 -5.50 2.92 10.43
C ILE A 199 -4.75 2.18 11.53
N ASP A 200 -5.45 1.56 12.48
CA ASP A 200 -4.84 0.82 13.59
C ASP A 200 -3.96 -0.33 13.10
N PHE A 201 -4.43 -1.06 12.07
CA PHE A 201 -3.63 -2.09 11.42
C PHE A 201 -2.34 -1.54 10.79
N MET A 202 -2.42 -0.38 10.12
CA MET A 202 -1.25 0.28 9.55
C MET A 202 -0.29 0.82 10.62
N VAL A 203 -0.79 1.28 11.76
CA VAL A 203 0.03 1.68 12.93
C VAL A 203 0.82 0.47 13.43
N ASP A 204 0.19 -0.69 13.59
CA ASP A 204 0.86 -1.92 14.03
C ASP A 204 1.90 -2.40 13.00
N ARG A 205 1.65 -2.24 11.70
CA ARG A 205 2.66 -2.52 10.65
C ARG A 205 3.83 -1.57 10.71
N LEU A 206 3.57 -0.27 10.88
CA LEU A 206 4.61 0.73 11.04
C LEU A 206 5.51 0.43 12.26
N GLU A 207 4.94 -0.07 13.34
CA GLU A 207 5.71 -0.47 14.53
C GLU A 207 6.70 -1.61 14.26
N SER A 208 6.38 -2.50 13.31
CA SER A 208 7.28 -3.60 12.94
C SER A 208 8.48 -3.16 12.08
N LEU A 209 8.48 -1.95 11.54
CA LEU A 209 9.54 -1.45 10.65
C LEU A 209 10.76 -0.94 11.42
N GLY A 210 11.93 -1.31 10.91
CA GLY A 210 13.23 -0.88 11.45
C GLY A 210 13.58 0.56 11.08
N GLN A 211 14.60 1.11 11.75
CA GLN A 211 15.08 2.47 11.49
C GLN A 211 15.57 2.65 10.04
N SER A 212 16.38 1.73 9.53
CA SER A 212 16.95 1.79 8.18
C SER A 212 15.87 1.70 7.08
N GLU A 213 14.87 0.84 7.28
CA GLU A 213 13.73 0.72 6.37
C GLU A 213 12.91 2.01 6.33
N LEU A 214 12.65 2.63 7.47
CA LEU A 214 11.90 3.90 7.52
C LEU A 214 12.71 5.05 6.95
N ALA A 215 13.99 5.13 7.29
CA ALA A 215 14.89 6.18 6.79
C ALA A 215 14.97 6.12 5.26
N SER A 216 15.24 4.95 4.69
CA SER A 216 15.31 4.78 3.23
C SER A 216 14.00 5.15 2.53
N ARG A 217 12.84 4.75 3.04
CA ARG A 217 11.53 5.08 2.45
C ARG A 217 11.22 6.57 2.53
N LEU A 218 11.49 7.22 3.66
CA LEU A 218 11.29 8.65 3.82
C LEU A 218 12.27 9.46 2.96
N THR A 219 13.53 9.02 2.85
CA THR A 219 14.50 9.63 1.93
C THR A 219 14.00 9.57 0.50
N LEU A 220 13.50 8.41 0.04
CA LEU A 220 12.92 8.28 -1.32
C LEU A 220 11.71 9.19 -1.53
N ASN A 221 10.87 9.34 -0.50
CA ASN A 221 9.68 10.19 -0.57
C ASN A 221 10.04 11.69 -0.64
N CYS A 222 11.18 12.09 -0.09
CA CYS A 222 11.60 13.50 0.01
C CYS A 222 12.75 13.87 -0.95
N GLN A 223 13.33 12.92 -1.68
CA GLN A 223 14.35 13.18 -2.67
C GLN A 223 13.70 13.60 -3.99
N ASN A 224 14.06 14.79 -4.50
CA ASN A 224 13.46 15.35 -5.71
C ASN A 224 13.62 14.41 -6.90
N SER A 225 12.49 13.95 -7.41
CA SER A 225 12.42 13.02 -8.53
C SER A 225 11.03 13.12 -9.15
N TYR A 226 11.00 13.22 -10.47
CA TYR A 226 9.79 13.39 -11.25
C TYR A 226 9.70 12.30 -12.30
N VAL A 227 8.54 11.67 -12.43
CA VAL A 227 8.26 10.64 -13.43
C VAL A 227 8.16 11.25 -14.82
N GLU A 228 8.95 10.75 -15.78
CA GLU A 228 8.97 11.30 -17.13
C GLU A 228 7.81 10.74 -18.00
N PRO A 229 6.79 11.55 -18.34
CA PRO A 229 5.55 11.04 -18.95
C PRO A 229 5.78 10.38 -20.31
N HIS A 230 6.71 10.92 -21.09
CA HIS A 230 6.99 10.46 -22.45
C HIS A 230 7.51 9.02 -22.51
N LYS A 231 8.09 8.50 -21.42
CA LYS A 231 8.62 7.13 -21.34
C LYS A 231 7.56 6.09 -20.99
N ILE A 232 6.42 6.51 -20.46
CA ILE A 232 5.40 5.61 -19.92
C ILE A 232 4.00 5.89 -20.49
N ARG A 233 3.92 6.71 -21.55
CA ARG A 233 2.68 7.15 -22.18
C ARG A 233 1.81 5.99 -22.67
N ASP A 234 2.45 4.93 -23.18
CA ASP A 234 1.76 3.83 -23.86
C ASP A 234 1.37 2.70 -22.88
N ILE A 235 1.60 2.89 -21.57
CA ILE A 235 1.22 1.92 -20.54
C ILE A 235 -0.22 2.20 -20.10
N PRO A 236 -1.13 1.21 -20.15
CA PRO A 236 -2.46 1.34 -19.58
C PRO A 236 -2.39 1.65 -18.08
N VAL A 237 -3.02 2.75 -17.67
CA VAL A 237 -3.06 3.20 -16.28
C VAL A 237 -4.51 3.31 -15.78
N THR A 238 -4.77 2.78 -14.58
CA THR A 238 -5.93 3.16 -13.78
C THR A 238 -5.46 3.96 -12.58
N ILE A 239 -5.99 5.17 -12.41
CA ILE A 239 -5.77 5.97 -11.21
C ILE A 239 -6.95 5.76 -10.27
N MET A 240 -6.64 5.39 -9.03
CA MET A 240 -7.59 5.11 -7.97
C MET A 240 -7.41 6.11 -6.84
N ASP A 241 -8.32 7.07 -6.74
CA ASP A 241 -8.26 8.12 -5.73
C ASP A 241 -9.55 8.15 -4.90
N VAL A 242 -9.39 8.54 -3.65
CA VAL A 242 -10.51 8.84 -2.74
C VAL A 242 -10.89 10.32 -2.84
N PHE A 243 -12.18 10.63 -2.65
CA PHE A 243 -12.68 12.02 -2.60
C PHE A 243 -12.68 12.65 -1.20
N ASP A 244 -12.51 11.85 -0.14
CA ASP A 244 -12.39 12.34 1.23
C ASP A 244 -10.98 12.84 1.56
N GLN A 245 -10.75 13.19 2.84
CA GLN A 245 -9.44 13.66 3.29
C GLN A 245 -8.39 12.54 3.16
N SER A 246 -7.36 12.81 2.37
CA SER A 246 -6.18 11.96 2.18
C SER A 246 -4.90 12.77 2.37
N ALA A 247 -3.78 12.08 2.58
CA ALA A 247 -2.45 12.68 2.75
C ALA A 247 -1.98 13.45 1.50
N LEU A 248 -2.47 13.10 0.32
CA LEU A 248 -2.20 13.85 -0.91
C LEU A 248 -3.22 14.98 -1.09
N SER A 249 -2.71 16.15 -1.48
CA SER A 249 -3.53 17.33 -1.78
C SER A 249 -4.26 17.17 -3.12
N THR A 250 -5.31 17.97 -3.33
CA THR A 250 -6.08 17.97 -4.58
C THR A 250 -5.20 18.33 -5.77
N GLU A 251 -4.25 19.26 -5.59
CA GLU A 251 -3.31 19.67 -6.64
C GLU A 251 -2.43 18.51 -7.09
N ALA A 252 -1.94 17.69 -6.15
CA ALA A 252 -1.16 16.50 -6.49
C ALA A 252 -1.97 15.48 -7.31
N LYS A 253 -3.27 15.31 -7.00
CA LYS A 253 -4.19 14.46 -7.77
C LYS A 253 -4.43 15.01 -9.17
N GLU A 254 -4.62 16.32 -9.31
CA GLU A 254 -4.79 16.96 -10.61
C GLU A 254 -3.56 16.82 -11.51
N GLU A 255 -2.35 16.97 -10.95
CA GLU A 255 -1.11 16.74 -11.68
C GLU A 255 -0.99 15.29 -12.19
N MET A 256 -1.41 14.31 -11.38
CA MET A 256 -1.51 12.91 -11.82
C MET A 256 -2.45 12.74 -13.02
N TYR A 257 -3.59 13.42 -13.03
CA TYR A 257 -4.54 13.37 -14.16
C TYR A 257 -4.00 14.05 -15.42
N LYS A 258 -3.20 15.10 -15.27
CA LYS A 258 -2.51 15.74 -16.41
C LYS A 258 -1.43 14.84 -16.99
N LEU A 259 -0.71 14.10 -16.13
CA LEU A 259 0.34 13.18 -16.54
C LEU A 259 -0.21 11.98 -17.33
N TYR A 260 -1.40 11.49 -16.95
CA TYR A 260 -2.09 10.39 -17.61
C TYR A 260 -3.47 10.79 -18.14
N PRO A 261 -3.54 11.53 -19.25
CA PRO A 261 -4.81 12.00 -19.79
C PRO A 261 -5.76 10.86 -20.20
N ASN A 262 -5.20 9.72 -20.61
CA ASN A 262 -5.94 8.54 -21.05
C ASN A 262 -6.17 7.50 -19.93
N ALA A 263 -5.78 7.81 -18.68
CA ALA A 263 -5.97 6.87 -17.58
C ALA A 263 -7.45 6.66 -17.26
N ARG A 264 -7.81 5.41 -16.96
CA ARG A 264 -9.12 5.11 -16.37
C ARG A 264 -9.14 5.67 -14.96
N ARG A 265 -10.24 6.31 -14.57
CA ARG A 265 -10.39 6.91 -13.24
C ARG A 265 -11.35 6.08 -12.40
N ALA A 266 -10.84 5.56 -11.30
CA ALA A 266 -11.58 4.80 -10.30
C ALA A 266 -11.72 5.66 -9.04
N HIS A 267 -12.84 6.34 -8.89
CA HIS A 267 -13.05 7.24 -7.75
C HIS A 267 -13.82 6.53 -6.64
N LEU A 268 -13.23 6.50 -5.44
CA LEU A 268 -13.90 6.03 -4.23
C LEU A 268 -14.46 7.22 -3.46
N LYS A 269 -15.68 7.08 -2.94
CA LYS A 269 -16.34 8.15 -2.19
C LYS A 269 -15.61 8.45 -0.87
N THR A 270 -15.16 7.40 -0.20
CA THR A 270 -14.44 7.45 1.08
C THR A 270 -13.35 6.37 1.11
N GLY A 271 -12.39 6.50 2.02
CA GLY A 271 -11.35 5.48 2.24
C GLY A 271 -10.02 6.05 2.72
N GLY A 272 -9.87 7.38 2.73
CA GLY A 272 -8.69 8.07 3.23
C GLY A 272 -7.39 7.55 2.62
N ASN A 273 -6.37 7.36 3.44
CA ASN A 273 -5.03 6.94 2.97
C ASN A 273 -4.95 5.48 2.52
N PHE A 274 -5.84 4.62 3.02
CA PHE A 274 -5.72 3.16 2.92
C PHE A 274 -6.99 2.49 2.39
N PRO A 275 -7.53 2.92 1.23
CA PRO A 275 -8.78 2.37 0.69
C PRO A 275 -8.72 0.86 0.41
N TYR A 276 -7.53 0.30 0.21
CA TYR A 276 -7.32 -1.14 0.03
C TYR A 276 -7.56 -1.97 1.30
N LEU A 277 -7.62 -1.34 2.49
CA LEU A 277 -7.99 -1.99 3.75
C LEU A 277 -9.47 -1.76 4.10
N CYS A 278 -9.92 -0.51 4.04
CA CYS A 278 -11.27 -0.14 4.50
C CYS A 278 -12.35 -0.23 3.41
N ARG A 279 -11.98 -0.22 2.12
CA ARG A 279 -12.90 -0.35 0.97
C ARG A 279 -12.43 -1.43 0.00
N SER A 280 -11.91 -2.52 0.54
CA SER A 280 -11.23 -3.55 -0.26
C SER A 280 -12.10 -4.19 -1.34
N ALA A 281 -13.41 -4.35 -1.11
CA ALA A 281 -14.32 -4.86 -2.13
C ALA A 281 -14.36 -3.96 -3.39
N GLU A 282 -14.47 -2.64 -3.20
CA GLU A 282 -14.45 -1.66 -4.30
C GLU A 282 -13.07 -1.64 -4.98
N VAL A 283 -11.99 -1.64 -4.20
CA VAL A 283 -10.61 -1.70 -4.73
C VAL A 283 -10.41 -2.95 -5.58
N ASN A 284 -10.84 -4.11 -5.09
CA ASN A 284 -10.72 -5.39 -5.78
C ASN A 284 -11.52 -5.40 -7.09
N LEU A 285 -12.72 -4.84 -7.08
CA LEU A 285 -13.54 -4.69 -8.29
C LEU A 285 -12.83 -3.82 -9.34
N TYR A 286 -12.27 -2.68 -8.95
CA TYR A 286 -11.51 -1.83 -9.88
C TYR A 286 -10.25 -2.51 -10.42
N VAL A 287 -9.56 -3.31 -9.60
CA VAL A 287 -8.43 -4.13 -10.05
C VAL A 287 -8.90 -5.13 -11.11
N GLN A 288 -10.01 -5.85 -10.89
CA GLN A 288 -10.57 -6.75 -11.89
C GLN A 288 -10.92 -6.01 -13.18
N ILE A 289 -11.65 -4.91 -13.10
CA ILE A 289 -12.06 -4.10 -14.26
C ILE A 289 -10.84 -3.63 -15.06
N HIS A 290 -9.76 -3.23 -14.37
CA HIS A 290 -8.50 -2.88 -15.02
C HIS A 290 -7.89 -4.09 -15.74
N LEU A 291 -7.91 -5.28 -15.14
CA LEU A 291 -7.28 -6.47 -15.71
C LEU A 291 -8.09 -7.15 -16.83
N LEU A 292 -9.40 -6.89 -16.92
CA LEU A 292 -10.28 -7.43 -17.98
C LEU A 292 -9.71 -7.21 -19.39
N GLN A 293 -9.06 -6.08 -19.63
CA GLN A 293 -8.47 -5.75 -20.94
C GLN A 293 -7.31 -6.68 -21.36
N PHE A 294 -6.81 -7.51 -20.45
CA PHE A 294 -5.73 -8.48 -20.74
C PHE A 294 -6.25 -9.92 -20.84
N HIS A 295 -7.51 -10.17 -20.52
CA HIS A 295 -8.11 -11.51 -20.57
C HIS A 295 -8.04 -12.08 -21.99
N GLY A 296 -7.77 -13.39 -22.10
CA GLY A 296 -7.57 -14.07 -23.38
C GLY A 296 -6.27 -13.73 -24.10
N THR A 297 -5.46 -12.79 -23.60
CA THR A 297 -4.15 -12.47 -24.17
C THR A 297 -3.02 -13.20 -23.43
N ARG A 298 -1.81 -13.17 -23.99
CA ARG A 298 -0.60 -13.69 -23.32
C ARG A 298 -0.25 -12.95 -22.03
N TYR A 299 -0.85 -11.78 -21.79
CA TYR A 299 -0.64 -10.93 -20.63
C TYR A 299 -1.73 -11.11 -19.57
N ALA A 300 -2.66 -12.06 -19.73
CA ALA A 300 -3.67 -12.32 -18.71
C ALA A 300 -3.02 -12.73 -17.38
N ALA A 301 -3.42 -12.06 -16.31
CA ALA A 301 -3.01 -12.39 -14.94
C ALA A 301 -3.90 -13.48 -14.29
N ILE A 302 -4.97 -13.90 -14.98
CA ILE A 302 -5.97 -14.87 -14.54
C ILE A 302 -5.80 -16.21 -15.25
N ASP A 303 -6.15 -17.32 -14.58
CA ASP A 303 -6.24 -18.63 -15.23
C ASP A 303 -7.21 -18.61 -16.41
N PRO A 304 -6.79 -19.06 -17.62
CA PRO A 304 -7.66 -19.13 -18.77
C PRO A 304 -8.95 -19.92 -18.53
N SER A 305 -8.96 -20.92 -17.63
CA SER A 305 -10.17 -21.68 -17.30
C SER A 305 -11.21 -20.87 -16.51
N MET A 306 -10.80 -19.74 -15.94
CA MET A 306 -11.63 -18.88 -15.10
C MET A 306 -12.21 -17.69 -15.87
N VAL A 307 -11.89 -17.54 -17.16
CA VAL A 307 -12.44 -16.49 -18.02
C VAL A 307 -13.67 -17.02 -18.74
N SER A 308 -14.78 -16.28 -18.70
CA SER A 308 -16.02 -16.68 -19.39
C SER A 308 -15.91 -16.52 -20.91
N ALA A 309 -16.71 -17.30 -21.65
CA ALA A 309 -16.76 -17.19 -23.12
C ALA A 309 -17.23 -15.80 -23.58
N GLU A 310 -18.17 -15.20 -22.85
CA GLU A 310 -18.70 -13.86 -23.11
C GLU A 310 -17.62 -12.78 -22.96
N GLU A 311 -16.80 -12.85 -21.89
CA GLU A 311 -15.67 -11.92 -21.68
C GLU A 311 -14.63 -12.03 -22.81
N LEU A 312 -14.36 -13.25 -23.28
CA LEU A 312 -13.46 -13.50 -24.40
C LEU A 312 -13.98 -12.93 -25.73
N GLU A 313 -15.28 -13.01 -25.97
CA GLU A 313 -15.91 -12.46 -27.18
C GLU A 313 -15.91 -10.93 -27.20
N VAL A 314 -16.29 -10.30 -26.09
CA VAL A 314 -16.21 -8.84 -25.93
C VAL A 314 -14.77 -8.36 -26.14
N GLN A 315 -13.79 -9.10 -25.61
CA GLN A 315 -12.40 -8.71 -25.74
C GLN A 315 -11.86 -8.89 -27.17
N LYS A 316 -12.27 -9.94 -27.88
CA LYS A 316 -11.96 -10.09 -29.31
C LYS A 316 -12.52 -8.94 -30.15
N ALA A 317 -13.76 -8.53 -29.89
CA ALA A 317 -14.38 -7.40 -30.57
C ALA A 317 -13.64 -6.07 -30.29
N ASN A 318 -13.25 -5.83 -29.03
CA ASN A 318 -12.47 -4.64 -28.66
C ASN A 318 -11.09 -4.62 -29.33
N LEU A 319 -10.38 -5.75 -29.35
CA LEU A 319 -9.08 -5.85 -30.01
C LEU A 319 -9.18 -5.59 -31.51
N GLN A 320 -10.22 -6.12 -32.17
CA GLN A 320 -10.48 -5.86 -33.59
C GLN A 320 -10.73 -4.37 -33.85
N ALA A 321 -11.59 -3.74 -33.05
CA ALA A 321 -11.89 -2.32 -33.18
C ALA A 321 -10.65 -1.42 -32.96
N SER A 322 -9.79 -1.74 -31.98
CA SER A 322 -8.54 -1.00 -31.75
C SER A 322 -7.57 -1.14 -32.93
N SER A 323 -7.42 -2.34 -33.49
CA SER A 323 -6.56 -2.55 -34.65
C SER A 323 -7.06 -1.84 -35.92
N GLU A 324 -8.37 -1.72 -36.10
CA GLU A 324 -8.96 -0.97 -37.21
C GLU A 324 -8.75 0.55 -37.06
N GLN A 325 -8.83 1.08 -35.83
CA GLN A 325 -8.56 2.48 -35.54
C GLN A 325 -7.09 2.86 -35.76
N GLU A 326 -6.15 1.98 -35.36
CA GLU A 326 -4.72 2.18 -35.61
C GLU A 326 -4.38 2.19 -37.11
N GLN A 327 -5.00 1.29 -37.89
CA GLN A 327 -4.83 1.25 -39.34
C GLN A 327 -5.37 2.52 -40.03
N GLN A 328 -6.51 3.04 -39.57
CA GLN A 328 -7.08 4.29 -40.10
C GLN A 328 -6.24 5.51 -39.76
N GLN A 329 -5.65 5.58 -38.56
CA GLN A 329 -4.74 6.67 -38.18
C GLN A 329 -3.43 6.63 -38.98
N GLN A 330 -2.90 5.44 -39.28
CA GLN A 330 -1.70 5.30 -40.10
C GLN A 330 -1.96 5.69 -41.56
N GLN A 331 -3.13 5.38 -42.12
CA GLN A 331 -3.50 5.78 -43.48
C GLN A 331 -3.76 7.29 -43.64
N GLN A 332 -4.12 7.99 -42.56
CA GLN A 332 -4.31 9.45 -42.58
C GLN A 332 -3.01 10.25 -42.39
N GLN A 333 -1.92 9.59 -41.98
CA GLN A 333 -0.60 10.21 -41.77
C GLN A 333 0.40 9.92 -42.91
N SER A 334 0.02 9.09 -43.89
CA SER A 334 0.77 8.76 -45.10
C SER A 334 0.27 9.53 -46.32
#